data_AF-A0A261GMZ4-F1
#
_entry.id   AF-A0A261GMZ4-F1
#
_cell.length_a   1.000
_cell.length_b   1.000
_cell.length_c   1.000
_cell.angle_alpha   90.00
_cell.angle_beta   90.00
_cell.angle_gamma   90.00
#
_symmetry.space_group_name_H-M   'P 1'
#
loop_
_entity.id
_entity.type
_entity.pdbx_description
1 polymer ?
#
loop_
_entity_poly.entity_id
_entity_poly.type
_entity_poly.pdbx_seq_one_letter_code
_entity_poly.pdbx_strand_id
1 'polypeptide(L)'
;MRFRDLKGFGQRSEEMLPLAGITTVEEFLSADPYEIFRELKGKVPDLSLNALYAMIGAQEDVHWQQVARERKTEILLRLDDMGIAP
;
A
#
# COMPACT_ATOMS: atom_id res chain seq x y z
N MET A 1 -13.82 -5.87 -10.62
CA MET A 1 -12.63 -6.58 -10.13
C MET A 1 -12.58 -6.46 -8.62
N ARG A 2 -12.00 -7.42 -7.89
CA ARG A 2 -11.83 -7.33 -6.42
C ARG A 2 -10.37 -7.04 -6.08
N PHE A 3 -10.12 -6.51 -4.89
CA PHE A 3 -8.74 -6.24 -4.46
C PHE A 3 -7.89 -7.51 -4.44
N ARG A 4 -8.43 -8.66 -4.02
CA ARG A 4 -7.71 -9.94 -4.01
C ARG A 4 -7.28 -10.44 -5.41
N ASP A 5 -7.82 -9.83 -6.47
CA ASP A 5 -7.45 -10.17 -7.86
C ASP A 5 -6.17 -9.43 -8.28
N LEU A 6 -5.72 -8.41 -7.52
CA LEU A 6 -4.48 -7.68 -7.75
C LEU A 6 -3.26 -8.44 -7.21
N LYS A 7 -2.14 -8.29 -7.91
CA LYS A 7 -0.87 -8.92 -7.55
C LYS A 7 -0.38 -8.45 -6.18
N GLY A 8 -0.09 -9.39 -5.29
CA GLY A 8 0.36 -9.09 -3.93
C GLY A 8 -0.76 -8.75 -2.95
N PHE A 9 -2.02 -8.72 -3.39
CA PHE A 9 -3.18 -8.56 -2.52
C PHE A 9 -3.82 -9.91 -2.18
N GLY A 10 -4.45 -9.94 -1.00
CA GLY A 10 -5.20 -11.08 -0.50
C GLY A 10 -6.35 -10.60 0.38
N GLN A 11 -6.92 -11.50 1.19
CA GLN A 11 -8.06 -11.19 2.05
C GLN A 11 -7.82 -9.97 2.95
N ARG A 12 -6.61 -9.83 3.51
CA ARG A 12 -6.25 -8.69 4.37
C ARG A 12 -6.38 -7.34 3.65
N SER A 13 -6.08 -7.27 2.35
CA SER A 13 -6.22 -6.03 1.58
C SER A 13 -7.68 -5.62 1.42
N GLU A 14 -8.60 -6.58 1.29
CA GLU A 14 -10.04 -6.29 1.23
C GLU A 14 -10.62 -5.76 2.53
N GLU A 15 -10.09 -6.21 3.67
CA GLU A 15 -10.50 -5.74 4.99
C GLU A 15 -9.90 -4.36 5.29
N MET A 16 -8.69 -4.10 4.81
CA MET A 16 -7.90 -2.93 5.16
C MET A 16 -8.20 -1.70 4.30
N LEU A 17 -8.27 -1.84 2.97
CA LEU A 17 -8.44 -0.70 2.06
C LEU A 17 -9.70 0.15 2.35
N PRO A 18 -10.85 -0.44 2.72
CA PRO A 18 -12.02 0.35 3.12
C PRO A 18 -11.78 1.26 4.32
N LEU A 19 -10.84 0.92 5.22
CA LEU A 19 -10.47 1.79 6.35
C LEU A 19 -9.80 3.09 5.90
N ALA A 20 -9.18 3.09 4.72
CA ALA A 20 -8.64 4.29 4.06
C ALA A 20 -9.66 4.98 3.14
N GLY A 21 -10.92 4.53 3.13
CA GLY A 21 -11.95 5.05 2.24
C GLY A 21 -11.85 4.52 0.81
N ILE A 22 -11.05 3.47 0.56
CA ILE A 22 -10.87 2.85 -0.75
C ILE A 22 -11.74 1.59 -0.82
N THR A 23 -12.80 1.64 -1.62
CA THR A 23 -13.83 0.60 -1.70
C THR A 23 -13.87 -0.12 -3.04
N THR A 24 -13.25 0.46 -4.08
CA THR A 24 -13.15 -0.12 -5.42
C THR A 24 -11.71 -0.23 -5.89
N VAL A 25 -11.48 -1.14 -6.85
CA VAL A 25 -10.16 -1.31 -7.49
C VAL A 25 -9.78 -0.04 -8.24
N GLU A 26 -10.74 0.61 -8.88
CA GLU A 26 -10.54 1.81 -9.68
C GLU A 26 -10.09 2.99 -8.80
N GLU A 27 -10.69 3.15 -7.60
CA GLU A 27 -10.23 4.10 -6.58
C GLU A 27 -8.80 3.79 -6.14
N PHE A 28 -8.51 2.51 -5.86
CA PHE A 28 -7.18 2.08 -5.46
C PHE A 28 -6.12 2.40 -6.53
N LEU A 29 -6.39 2.10 -7.80
CA LEU A 29 -5.46 2.32 -8.91
C LEU A 29 -5.23 3.81 -9.21
N SER A 30 -6.19 4.67 -8.85
CA SER A 30 -6.11 6.12 -9.07
C SER A 30 -5.53 6.91 -7.89
N ALA A 31 -5.38 6.26 -6.74
CA ALA A 31 -4.94 6.89 -5.49
C ALA A 31 -3.41 6.79 -5.30
N ASP A 32 -2.85 7.71 -4.51
CA ASP A 32 -1.45 7.65 -4.10
C ASP A 32 -1.27 6.57 -3.00
N PRO A 33 -0.41 5.55 -3.22
CA PRO A 33 -0.23 4.47 -2.26
C PRO A 33 0.38 4.93 -0.93
N TYR A 34 1.12 6.05 -0.90
CA TYR A 34 1.67 6.64 0.31
C TYR A 34 0.59 7.35 1.14
N GLU A 35 -0.38 7.97 0.48
CA GLU A 35 -1.54 8.58 1.15
C GLU A 35 -2.45 7.49 1.74
N ILE A 36 -2.69 6.40 1.00
CA ILE A 36 -3.40 5.22 1.53
C ILE A 36 -2.66 4.68 2.76
N PHE A 37 -1.34 4.51 2.68
CA PHE A 37 -0.54 4.02 3.80
C PHE A 37 -0.62 4.94 5.02
N ARG A 38 -0.57 6.27 4.84
CA ARG A 38 -0.73 7.25 5.93
C ARG A 38 -2.07 7.07 6.63
N GLU A 39 -3.16 7.00 5.87
CA GLU A 39 -4.51 6.83 6.41
C GLU A 39 -4.67 5.53 7.20
N LEU A 40 -4.04 4.46 6.73
CA LEU A 40 -4.06 3.16 7.39
C LEU A 40 -3.19 3.11 8.64
N LYS A 41 -2.04 3.82 8.68
CA LYS A 41 -1.11 3.78 9.81
C LYS A 41 -1.76 4.20 11.13
N GLY A 42 -2.74 5.11 11.07
CA GLY A 42 -3.53 5.53 12.24
C GLY A 42 -4.70 4.60 12.61
N LYS A 43 -5.06 3.64 11.76
CA LYS A 43 -6.27 2.80 11.89
C LYS A 43 -5.99 1.31 12.04
N VAL A 44 -4.83 0.87 11.56
CA VAL A 44 -4.43 -0.54 11.51
C VAL A 44 -3.21 -0.73 12.38
N PRO A 45 -3.38 -1.30 13.59
CA PRO A 45 -2.26 -1.77 14.39
C PRO A 45 -1.42 -2.75 13.57
N ASP A 46 -0.09 -2.67 13.70
CA ASP A 46 0.86 -3.52 12.98
C ASP A 46 0.84 -3.39 11.45
N LEU A 47 0.44 -2.22 10.92
CA LEU A 47 0.61 -1.92 9.51
C LEU A 47 2.11 -1.88 9.15
N SER A 48 2.56 -2.92 8.45
CA SER A 48 3.96 -3.05 8.08
C SER A 48 4.29 -2.34 6.77
N LEU A 49 5.57 -2.01 6.59
CA LEU A 49 6.10 -1.47 5.33
C LEU A 49 5.84 -2.40 4.12
N ASN A 50 5.66 -3.71 4.35
CA ASN A 50 5.28 -4.65 3.30
C ASN A 50 3.89 -4.36 2.72
N ALA A 51 2.98 -3.75 3.49
CA ALA A 51 1.69 -3.32 2.96
C ALA A 51 1.88 -2.23 1.90
N LEU A 52 2.79 -1.28 2.12
CA LEU A 52 3.12 -0.25 1.14
C LEU A 52 3.77 -0.86 -0.12
N TYR A 53 4.71 -1.80 0.04
CA TYR A 53 5.28 -2.50 -1.11
C TYR A 53 4.24 -3.27 -1.92
N ALA A 54 3.26 -3.89 -1.24
CA ALA A 54 2.16 -4.58 -1.90
C ALA A 54 1.26 -3.61 -2.66
N MET A 55 0.94 -2.44 -2.09
CA MET A 55 0.14 -1.42 -2.77
C MET A 55 0.84 -0.90 -4.03
N ILE A 56 2.13 -0.54 -3.93
CA ILE A 56 2.91 -0.09 -5.10
C ILE A 56 2.99 -1.21 -6.15
N GLY A 57 3.32 -2.44 -5.72
CA GLY A 57 3.41 -3.58 -6.63
C GLY A 57 2.09 -3.88 -7.35
N ALA A 58 0.96 -3.76 -6.65
CA ALA A 58 -0.36 -3.95 -7.23
C ALA A 58 -0.72 -2.87 -8.27
N GLN A 59 -0.36 -1.60 -8.03
CA GLN A 59 -0.60 -0.50 -8.99
C GLN A 59 0.30 -0.60 -10.22
N GLU A 60 1.55 -1.05 -10.05
CA GLU A 60 2.54 -1.14 -11.12
C GLU A 60 2.58 -2.53 -11.82
N ASP A 61 1.72 -3.47 -11.42
CA ASP A 61 1.70 -4.88 -11.86
C ASP A 61 3.03 -5.64 -11.66
N VAL A 62 3.82 -5.24 -10.65
CA VAL A 62 5.09 -5.88 -10.28
C VAL A 62 4.97 -6.64 -8.96
N HIS A 63 5.84 -7.63 -8.77
CA HIS A 63 5.85 -8.36 -7.50
C HIS A 63 6.37 -7.46 -6.37
N TRP A 64 5.68 -7.42 -5.22
CA TRP A 64 6.02 -6.52 -4.12
C TRP A 64 7.47 -6.68 -3.60
N GLN A 65 8.05 -7.88 -3.70
CA GLN A 65 9.46 -8.10 -3.32
C GLN A 65 10.43 -7.37 -4.24
N GLN A 66 10.06 -7.14 -5.51
CA GLN A 66 10.86 -6.33 -6.41
C GLN A 66 10.88 -4.88 -5.94
N VAL A 67 9.72 -4.31 -5.60
CA VAL A 67 9.60 -2.97 -5.01
C VAL A 67 10.44 -2.86 -3.74
N ALA A 68 10.32 -3.84 -2.84
CA ALA A 68 11.06 -3.88 -1.58
C ALA A 68 12.59 -3.93 -1.80
N ARG A 69 13.06 -4.61 -2.85
CA ARG A 69 14.50 -4.74 -3.15
C ARG A 69 15.04 -3.48 -3.83
N GLU A 70 14.30 -2.92 -4.77
CA GLU A 70 14.80 -1.89 -5.68
C GLU A 70 14.51 -0.47 -5.18
N ARG A 71 13.45 -0.27 -4.39
CA ARG A 71 12.92 1.06 -4.04
C ARG A 71 12.80 1.32 -2.54
N LYS A 72 13.28 0.42 -1.68
CA LYS A 72 13.16 0.57 -0.21
C LYS A 72 13.70 1.91 0.30
N THR A 73 14.88 2.33 -0.16
CA THR A 73 15.47 3.60 0.30
C THR A 73 14.64 4.81 -0.13
N GLU A 74 14.19 4.86 -1.39
CA GLU A 74 13.29 5.90 -1.92
C GLU A 74 12.01 5.99 -1.09
N ILE A 75 11.39 4.83 -0.83
CA ILE A 75 10.15 4.74 -0.05
C ILE A 75 10.36 5.24 1.38
N LEU A 76 11.45 4.85 2.05
CA LEU A 76 11.74 5.28 3.42
C LEU A 76 11.98 6.78 3.50
N LEU A 77 12.72 7.37 2.55
CA LEU A 77 12.93 8.82 2.49
C LEU A 77 11.60 9.55 2.30
N ARG A 78 10.74 9.07 1.40
CA ARG A 78 9.42 9.67 1.19
C ARG A 78 8.52 9.58 2.42
N LEU A 79 8.56 8.46 3.15
CA LEU A 79 7.82 8.33 4.41
C LEU A 79 8.36 9.26 5.51
N ASP A 80 9.67 9.49 5.54
CA ASP A 80 10.31 10.44 6.46
C ASP A 80 9.89 11.88 6.14
N ASP A 81 9.90 12.27 4.86
CA ASP A 81 9.42 13.58 4.39
C ASP A 81 7.95 13.82 4.75
N MET A 82 7.14 12.75 4.80
CA MET A 82 5.74 12.77 5.23
C MET A 82 5.56 12.74 6.76
N GLY A 83 6.64 12.61 7.54
CA GLY A 83 6.61 12.52 8.99
C GLY A 83 6.03 11.20 9.53
N ILE A 84 6.02 10.14 8.71
CA ILE A 84 5.40 8.85 9.00
C ILE A 84 6.33 7.67 8.76
N ALA A 85 7.66 7.86 8.83
CA ALA A 85 8.61 6.76 8.81
C ALA A 85 8.26 5.70 9.89
N PRO A 86 8.35 4.40 9.57
CA PRO A 86 8.08 3.30 10.51
C PRO A 86 9.17 3.09 11.54
#